data_AF-A0A0W0RTQ7-F1
#
_entry.id   AF-A0A0W0RTQ7-F1
#
_cell.length_a   1.000
_cell.length_b   1.000
_cell.length_c   1.000
_cell.angle_alpha   90.00
_cell.angle_beta   90.00
_cell.angle_gamma   90.00
#
_symmetry.space_group_name_H-M   'P 1'
#
loop_
_entity.id
_entity.type
_entity.pdbx_description
1 polymer ?
#
loop_
_entity_poly.entity_id
_entity_poly.type
_entity_poly.pdbx_seq_one_letter_code
_entity_poly.pdbx_strand_id
1 'polypeptide(L)'
;MISKEELSRQYLEKQQQITAQKEQLLQLQQQKSEKEKTIEVLNQKNKAIIENEVPAALKLAQINASTSVSLNKEDKQAVLLYVQDQEIALRNAEENNKKLFEKTNKLNLLLQNVEQHLTVGYDRSILAEFANQSGITSTKSPKNIGFDLLLEILEEEKSKYTWTLDSTDRRNLSNAVSRKAKSIQFTLGVDELTLREISSALEALEELKLKLSNNYDERNSLAETVVLLTQQITQKETVTIKELTDQAAELDRQIKILEKQEEERERREKAEEHNRKISLERQQQEKERIEQREVLAEEIRRMLEAYINERNKHYYAKDLFISDDRDIRDQFIKKISNAKNGLLKAYVESGNSEAVLKNITAEVDKFPGVKMQATLSKIVVKLMEADAKPEAVEDLPGKVEQVLLTFESKESRYKEYALKMRGLYDKIVGIKTYAETLSEHEQEIINQLADDLKKDVDQFVYQNRDEIPGKEAYQKFKMKVKARLHSQDDVMSEYTSWPTVVANILLSLVTIGKLIYTKATTGRASFFFDKTEDQKEIEAPVDEVLEDIGNFLSLNTI
;
A
#
# COMPACT_ATOMS: atom_id res chain seq x y z
N MET A 1 -7.78 25.77 18.69
CA MET A 1 -7.65 24.59 17.81
C MET A 1 -8.31 23.42 18.53
N ILE A 2 -9.18 22.67 17.84
CA ILE A 2 -9.72 21.42 18.37
C ILE A 2 -8.56 20.42 18.45
N SER A 3 -8.41 19.70 19.56
CA SER A 3 -7.33 18.73 19.70
C SER A 3 -7.59 17.49 18.84
N LYS A 4 -6.53 16.77 18.46
CA LYS A 4 -6.61 15.49 17.75
C LYS A 4 -7.50 14.48 18.49
N GLU A 5 -7.40 14.46 19.81
CA GLU A 5 -8.20 13.60 20.70
C GLU A 5 -9.70 13.92 20.59
N GLU A 6 -10.06 15.21 20.54
CA GLU A 6 -11.44 15.65 20.41
C GLU A 6 -12.01 15.32 19.02
N LEU A 7 -11.24 15.49 17.94
CA LEU A 7 -11.65 15.05 16.60
C LEU A 7 -11.82 13.53 16.52
N SER A 8 -10.93 12.77 17.16
CA SER A 8 -11.02 11.30 17.22
C SER A 8 -12.27 10.85 17.98
N ARG A 9 -12.62 11.54 19.07
CA ARG A 9 -13.88 11.30 19.81
C ARG A 9 -15.10 11.55 18.93
N GLN A 10 -15.15 12.68 18.23
CA GLN A 10 -16.26 13.01 17.33
C GLN A 10 -16.37 12.01 16.17
N TYR A 11 -15.23 11.57 15.61
CA TYR A 11 -15.21 10.53 14.58
C TYR A 11 -15.83 9.23 15.10
N LEU A 12 -15.45 8.79 16.29
CA LEU A 12 -15.99 7.57 16.91
C LEU A 12 -17.50 7.69 17.17
N GLU A 13 -17.96 8.84 17.68
CA GLU A 13 -19.38 9.12 17.88
C GLU A 13 -20.16 9.03 16.55
N LYS A 14 -19.61 9.60 15.48
CA LYS A 14 -20.21 9.50 14.13
C LYS A 14 -20.26 8.07 13.63
N GLN A 15 -19.23 7.25 13.86
CA GLN A 15 -19.25 5.82 13.51
C GLN A 15 -20.33 5.05 14.28
N GLN A 16 -20.53 5.37 15.56
CA GLN A 16 -21.61 4.78 16.36
C GLN A 16 -22.99 5.18 15.82
N GLN A 17 -23.18 6.46 15.48
CA GLN A 17 -24.42 6.95 14.86
C GLN A 17 -24.69 6.26 13.52
N ILE A 18 -23.68 6.11 12.65
CA ILE A 18 -23.79 5.38 11.37
C ILE A 18 -24.22 3.94 11.62
N THR A 19 -23.61 3.27 12.59
CA THR A 19 -23.92 1.88 12.92
C THR A 19 -25.37 1.73 13.38
N ALA A 20 -25.82 2.58 14.30
CA ALA A 20 -27.21 2.58 14.78
C ALA A 20 -28.22 2.87 13.64
N GLN A 21 -27.90 3.80 12.73
CA GLN A 21 -28.76 4.08 11.57
C GLN A 21 -28.81 2.91 10.59
N LYS A 22 -27.70 2.20 10.36
CA LYS A 22 -27.66 0.99 9.53
C LYS A 22 -28.48 -0.14 10.12
N GLU A 23 -28.49 -0.30 11.45
CA GLU A 23 -29.32 -1.30 12.12
C GLU A 23 -30.82 -0.99 11.94
N GLN A 24 -31.23 0.27 12.13
CA GLN A 24 -32.60 0.70 11.86
C GLN A 24 -32.99 0.51 10.40
N LEU A 25 -32.07 0.78 9.46
CA LEU A 25 -32.28 0.55 8.03
C LEU A 25 -32.55 -0.93 7.74
N LEU A 26 -31.77 -1.83 8.35
CA LEU A 26 -31.96 -3.27 8.21
C LEU A 26 -33.33 -3.72 8.73
N GLN A 27 -33.79 -3.18 9.87
CA GLN A 27 -35.12 -3.47 10.40
C GLN A 27 -36.23 -3.01 9.44
N LEU A 28 -36.12 -1.82 8.86
CA LEU A 28 -37.10 -1.33 7.87
C LEU A 28 -37.11 -2.19 6.60
N GLN A 29 -35.93 -2.63 6.13
CA GLN A 29 -35.83 -3.55 4.99
C GLN A 29 -36.48 -4.91 5.28
N GLN A 30 -36.30 -5.44 6.49
CA GLN A 30 -36.97 -6.68 6.93
C GLN A 30 -38.49 -6.51 6.94
N GLN A 31 -39.00 -5.45 7.58
CA GLN A 31 -40.44 -5.16 7.62
C GLN A 31 -41.04 -4.99 6.21
N LYS A 32 -40.31 -4.33 5.30
CA LYS A 32 -40.71 -4.21 3.90
C LYS A 32 -40.83 -5.58 3.24
N SER A 33 -39.80 -6.42 3.37
CA SER A 33 -39.78 -7.76 2.78
C SER A 33 -40.90 -8.66 3.31
N GLU A 34 -41.20 -8.59 4.61
CA GLU A 34 -42.31 -9.34 5.21
C GLU A 34 -43.66 -8.91 4.62
N LYS A 35 -43.90 -7.61 4.48
CA LYS A 35 -45.15 -7.09 3.90
C LYS A 35 -45.28 -7.45 2.41
N GLU A 36 -44.20 -7.39 1.65
CA GLU A 36 -44.18 -7.82 0.24
C GLU A 36 -44.51 -9.31 0.10
N LYS A 37 -44.01 -10.17 1.00
CA LYS A 37 -44.39 -11.59 1.04
C LYS A 37 -45.87 -11.78 1.35
N THR A 38 -46.43 -11.02 2.29
CA THR A 38 -47.86 -11.08 2.60
C THR A 38 -48.72 -10.66 1.40
N ILE A 39 -48.31 -9.61 0.66
CA ILE A 39 -48.96 -9.19 -0.59
C ILE A 39 -48.94 -10.34 -1.61
N GLU A 40 -47.81 -11.02 -1.79
CA GLU A 40 -47.69 -12.15 -2.71
C GLU A 40 -48.62 -13.31 -2.31
N VAL A 41 -48.71 -13.64 -1.02
CA VAL A 41 -49.64 -14.65 -0.51
C VAL A 41 -51.09 -14.25 -0.78
N LEU A 42 -51.46 -12.99 -0.59
CA LEU A 42 -52.80 -12.49 -0.91
C LEU A 42 -53.10 -12.57 -2.41
N ASN A 43 -52.14 -12.24 -3.27
CA ASN A 43 -52.28 -12.37 -4.72
C ASN A 43 -52.52 -13.82 -5.14
N GLN A 44 -51.78 -14.77 -4.55
CA GLN A 44 -51.96 -16.20 -4.81
C GLN A 44 -53.32 -16.72 -4.34
N LYS A 45 -53.80 -16.28 -3.16
CA LYS A 45 -55.15 -16.58 -2.67
C LYS A 45 -56.22 -16.04 -3.60
N ASN A 46 -56.10 -14.78 -4.03
CA ASN A 46 -57.04 -14.18 -4.98
C ASN A 46 -57.06 -14.93 -6.31
N LYS A 47 -55.90 -15.31 -6.83
CA LYS A 47 -55.79 -16.15 -8.03
C LYS A 47 -56.49 -17.49 -7.86
N ALA A 48 -56.29 -18.18 -6.73
CA ALA A 48 -56.93 -19.46 -6.44
C ALA A 48 -58.46 -19.34 -6.38
N ILE A 49 -58.98 -18.27 -5.76
CA ILE A 49 -60.42 -17.99 -5.72
C ILE A 49 -60.96 -17.80 -7.15
N ILE A 50 -60.29 -16.98 -7.98
CA ILE A 50 -60.74 -16.66 -9.34
C ILE A 50 -60.68 -17.88 -10.27
N GLU A 51 -59.62 -18.67 -10.21
CA GLU A 51 -59.38 -19.78 -11.15
C GLU A 51 -60.09 -21.07 -10.74
N ASN A 52 -60.36 -21.28 -9.45
CA ASN A 52 -60.87 -22.55 -8.94
C ASN A 52 -62.22 -22.39 -8.24
N GLU A 53 -62.31 -21.50 -7.26
CA GLU A 53 -63.49 -21.43 -6.38
C GLU A 53 -64.71 -20.83 -7.09
N VAL A 54 -64.52 -19.76 -7.88
CA VAL A 54 -65.61 -19.16 -8.68
C VAL A 54 -66.16 -20.15 -9.71
N PRO A 55 -65.35 -20.84 -10.54
CA PRO A 55 -65.85 -21.90 -11.42
C PRO A 55 -66.50 -23.06 -10.68
N ALA A 56 -65.97 -23.47 -9.53
CA ALA A 56 -66.55 -24.54 -8.73
C ALA A 56 -67.94 -24.18 -8.19
N ALA A 57 -68.13 -22.94 -7.72
CA ALA A 57 -69.44 -22.44 -7.30
C ALA A 57 -70.46 -22.46 -8.44
N LEU A 58 -70.08 -22.00 -9.63
CA LEU A 58 -70.96 -22.00 -10.81
C LEU A 58 -71.31 -23.41 -11.31
N LYS A 59 -70.37 -24.35 -11.17
CA LYS A 59 -70.57 -25.76 -11.53
C LYS A 59 -71.65 -26.43 -10.68
N LEU A 60 -71.89 -25.98 -9.44
CA LEU A 60 -73.01 -26.48 -8.61
C LEU A 60 -74.35 -26.30 -9.33
N ALA A 61 -74.54 -25.17 -10.03
CA ALA A 61 -75.73 -24.84 -10.79
C ALA A 61 -75.68 -25.31 -12.26
N GLN A 62 -74.68 -26.12 -12.63
CA GLN A 62 -74.41 -26.56 -14.01
C GLN A 62 -74.21 -25.40 -15.01
N ILE A 63 -73.79 -24.23 -14.52
CA ILE A 63 -73.48 -23.05 -15.34
C ILE A 63 -71.97 -23.03 -15.60
N ASN A 64 -71.59 -22.84 -16.86
CA ASN A 64 -70.18 -22.66 -17.23
C ASN A 64 -69.75 -21.23 -16.91
N ALA A 65 -68.66 -21.10 -16.17
CA ALA A 65 -68.06 -19.79 -15.88
C ALA A 65 -67.53 -19.13 -17.15
N SER A 66 -67.66 -17.80 -17.23
CA SER A 66 -66.91 -17.03 -18.24
C SER A 66 -65.41 -17.16 -17.99
N THR A 67 -64.62 -17.16 -19.06
CA THR A 67 -63.17 -17.34 -18.97
C THR A 67 -62.50 -16.18 -18.23
N SER A 68 -61.63 -16.50 -17.27
CA SER A 68 -60.80 -15.51 -16.55
C SER A 68 -59.42 -15.29 -17.18
N VAL A 69 -59.19 -15.81 -18.39
CA VAL A 69 -57.88 -15.84 -19.06
C VAL A 69 -57.37 -14.42 -19.38
N SER A 70 -58.25 -13.51 -19.80
CA SER A 70 -57.91 -12.11 -20.11
C SER A 70 -58.11 -11.16 -18.94
N LEU A 71 -58.45 -11.67 -17.75
CA LEU A 71 -58.72 -10.85 -16.57
C LEU A 71 -57.41 -10.42 -15.93
N ASN A 72 -57.25 -9.11 -15.68
CA ASN A 72 -56.18 -8.63 -14.82
C ASN A 72 -56.50 -8.98 -13.36
N LYS A 73 -55.90 -10.07 -12.88
CA LYS A 73 -56.11 -10.62 -11.54
C LYS A 73 -55.51 -9.75 -10.42
N GLU A 74 -54.77 -8.71 -10.76
CA GLU A 74 -54.25 -7.75 -9.78
C GLU A 74 -55.14 -6.52 -9.64
N ASP A 75 -56.09 -6.32 -10.54
CA ASP A 75 -57.02 -5.19 -10.51
C ASP A 75 -58.29 -5.57 -9.74
N LYS A 76 -58.45 -4.97 -8.55
CA LYS A 76 -59.62 -5.16 -7.69
C LYS A 76 -60.92 -4.93 -8.47
N GLN A 77 -61.01 -3.84 -9.22
CA GLN A 77 -62.25 -3.44 -9.88
C GLN A 77 -62.60 -4.40 -11.01
N ALA A 78 -61.60 -4.79 -11.82
CA ALA A 78 -61.80 -5.76 -12.89
C ALA A 78 -62.27 -7.11 -12.35
N VAL A 79 -61.67 -7.59 -11.25
CA VAL A 79 -62.03 -8.87 -10.63
C VAL A 79 -63.41 -8.85 -10.00
N LEU A 80 -63.76 -7.78 -9.28
CA LEU A 80 -65.11 -7.66 -8.70
C LEU A 80 -66.19 -7.54 -9.78
N LEU A 81 -65.89 -6.88 -10.90
CA LEU A 81 -66.79 -6.82 -12.05
C LEU A 81 -66.97 -8.21 -12.68
N TYR A 82 -65.89 -8.97 -12.86
CA TYR A 82 -65.96 -10.35 -13.34
C TYR A 82 -66.89 -11.22 -12.48
N VAL A 83 -66.75 -11.17 -11.15
CA VAL A 83 -67.62 -11.93 -10.24
C VAL A 83 -69.07 -11.42 -10.31
N GLN A 84 -69.27 -10.10 -10.44
CA GLN A 84 -70.60 -9.51 -10.62
C GLN A 84 -71.29 -10.01 -11.89
N ASP A 85 -70.56 -10.14 -13.00
CA ASP A 85 -71.09 -10.65 -14.26
C ASP A 85 -71.52 -12.13 -14.13
N GLN A 86 -70.76 -12.93 -13.39
CA GLN A 86 -71.15 -14.32 -13.08
C GLN A 86 -72.42 -14.37 -12.21
N GLU A 87 -72.53 -13.48 -11.23
CA GLU A 87 -73.72 -13.35 -10.38
C GLU A 87 -74.96 -12.99 -11.22
N ILE A 88 -74.83 -12.04 -12.16
CA ILE A 88 -75.90 -11.66 -13.10
C ILE A 88 -76.34 -12.85 -13.95
N ALA A 89 -75.39 -13.63 -14.48
CA ALA A 89 -75.69 -14.83 -15.26
C ALA A 89 -76.49 -15.87 -14.43
N LEU A 90 -76.10 -16.09 -13.17
CA LEU A 90 -76.82 -16.96 -12.24
C LEU A 90 -78.23 -16.43 -11.93
N ARG A 91 -78.40 -15.13 -11.68
CA ARG A 91 -79.72 -14.54 -11.41
C ARG A 91 -80.67 -14.67 -12.60
N ASN A 92 -80.15 -14.52 -13.83
CA ASN A 92 -80.93 -14.77 -15.03
C ASN A 92 -81.36 -16.24 -15.15
N ALA A 93 -80.46 -17.17 -14.80
CA ALA A 93 -80.79 -18.60 -14.77
C ALA A 93 -81.80 -18.94 -13.66
N GLU A 94 -81.69 -18.30 -12.49
CA GLU A 94 -82.64 -18.42 -11.39
C GLU A 94 -84.05 -17.98 -11.83
N GLU A 95 -84.17 -16.81 -12.47
CA GLU A 95 -85.44 -16.28 -12.95
C GLU A 95 -86.09 -17.20 -13.99
N ASN A 96 -85.28 -17.73 -14.92
CA ASN A 96 -85.76 -18.68 -15.93
C ASN A 96 -86.25 -19.99 -15.29
N ASN A 97 -85.51 -20.54 -14.32
CA ASN A 97 -85.92 -21.75 -13.61
C ASN A 97 -87.14 -21.52 -12.71
N LYS A 98 -87.29 -20.35 -12.08
CA LYS A 98 -88.51 -19.98 -11.35
C LYS A 98 -89.74 -20.01 -12.27
N LYS A 99 -89.62 -19.45 -13.48
CA LYS A 99 -90.70 -19.49 -14.48
C LYS A 99 -91.02 -20.92 -14.95
N LEU A 100 -90.02 -21.79 -15.08
CA LEU A 100 -90.23 -23.21 -15.41
C LEU A 100 -90.93 -23.94 -14.27
N PHE A 101 -90.41 -23.81 -13.04
CA PHE A 101 -91.00 -24.38 -11.84
C PHE A 101 -92.46 -23.95 -11.66
N GLU A 102 -92.77 -22.66 -11.83
CA GLU A 102 -94.15 -22.15 -11.75
C GLU A 102 -95.08 -22.82 -12.78
N LYS A 103 -94.61 -23.01 -14.03
CA LYS A 103 -95.39 -23.71 -15.06
C LYS A 103 -95.60 -25.17 -14.71
N THR A 104 -94.53 -25.86 -14.30
CA THR A 104 -94.58 -27.26 -13.88
C THR A 104 -95.51 -27.44 -12.68
N ASN A 105 -95.47 -26.53 -11.71
CA ASN A 105 -96.30 -26.57 -10.51
C ASN A 105 -97.78 -26.31 -10.81
N LYS A 106 -98.10 -25.33 -11.68
CA LYS A 106 -99.48 -25.11 -12.16
C LYS A 106 -100.05 -26.36 -12.83
N LEU A 107 -99.24 -27.04 -13.64
CA LEU A 107 -99.63 -28.28 -14.28
C LEU A 107 -99.84 -29.41 -13.27
N ASN A 108 -98.95 -29.56 -12.29
CA ASN A 108 -99.13 -30.53 -11.21
C ASN A 108 -100.43 -30.29 -10.41
N LEU A 109 -100.72 -29.03 -10.06
CA LEU A 109 -101.94 -28.67 -9.34
C LEU A 109 -103.20 -28.97 -10.16
N LEU A 110 -103.18 -28.68 -11.46
CA LEU A 110 -104.28 -29.08 -12.37
C LEU A 110 -104.49 -30.59 -12.34
N LEU A 111 -103.42 -31.38 -12.46
CA LEU A 111 -103.52 -32.85 -12.45
C LEU A 111 -104.03 -33.38 -11.12
N GLN A 112 -103.61 -32.81 -9.99
CA GLN A 112 -104.12 -33.18 -8.66
C GLN A 112 -105.62 -32.92 -8.53
N ASN A 113 -106.09 -31.75 -8.98
CA ASN A 113 -107.53 -31.42 -8.97
C ASN A 113 -108.34 -32.37 -9.87
N VAL A 114 -107.82 -32.66 -11.07
CA VAL A 114 -108.45 -33.60 -12.01
C VAL A 114 -108.47 -35.01 -11.42
N GLU A 115 -107.37 -35.49 -10.87
CA GLU A 115 -107.28 -36.81 -10.23
C GLU A 115 -108.27 -36.91 -9.07
N GLN A 116 -108.30 -35.92 -8.18
CA GLN A 116 -109.23 -35.87 -7.05
C GLN A 116 -110.69 -35.93 -7.52
N HIS A 117 -111.06 -35.17 -8.55
CA HIS A 117 -112.43 -35.24 -9.11
C HIS A 117 -112.73 -36.60 -9.73
N LEU A 118 -111.79 -37.17 -10.47
CA LEU A 118 -111.92 -38.51 -11.05
C LEU A 118 -112.04 -39.62 -9.99
N THR A 119 -111.64 -39.40 -8.73
CA THR A 119 -111.93 -40.35 -7.63
C THR A 119 -113.40 -40.31 -7.20
N VAL A 120 -114.03 -39.14 -7.20
CA VAL A 120 -115.41 -38.92 -6.77
C VAL A 120 -116.41 -39.24 -7.89
N GLY A 121 -116.12 -38.86 -9.13
CA GLY A 121 -117.04 -39.03 -10.26
C GLY A 121 -116.42 -38.63 -11.60
N TYR A 122 -117.26 -38.39 -12.60
CA TYR A 122 -116.84 -37.81 -13.89
C TYR A 122 -117.86 -36.74 -14.29
N ASP A 123 -117.39 -35.50 -14.39
CA ASP A 123 -118.17 -34.37 -14.89
C ASP A 123 -117.25 -33.54 -15.79
N ARG A 124 -117.59 -33.54 -17.07
CA ARG A 124 -116.83 -32.85 -18.12
C ARG A 124 -116.80 -31.34 -17.92
N SER A 125 -117.84 -30.75 -17.34
CA SER A 125 -117.95 -29.31 -17.09
C SER A 125 -116.98 -28.87 -15.99
N ILE A 126 -116.91 -29.64 -14.91
CA ILE A 126 -115.97 -29.40 -13.80
C ILE A 126 -114.52 -29.58 -14.27
N LEU A 127 -114.24 -30.62 -15.06
CA LEU A 127 -112.91 -30.83 -15.64
C LEU A 127 -112.49 -29.69 -16.59
N ALA A 128 -113.45 -29.15 -17.36
CA ALA A 128 -113.21 -27.98 -18.19
C ALA A 128 -112.93 -26.72 -17.36
N GLU A 129 -113.63 -26.53 -16.24
CA GLU A 129 -113.39 -25.42 -15.32
C GLU A 129 -111.99 -25.47 -14.73
N PHE A 130 -111.52 -26.63 -14.24
CA PHE A 130 -110.15 -26.77 -13.74
C PHE A 130 -109.10 -26.40 -14.76
N ALA A 131 -109.26 -26.84 -16.02
CA ALA A 131 -108.34 -26.50 -17.09
C ALA A 131 -108.30 -24.98 -17.35
N ASN A 132 -109.46 -24.32 -17.38
CA ASN A 132 -109.55 -22.86 -17.56
C ASN A 132 -108.92 -22.09 -16.39
N GLN A 133 -109.11 -22.56 -15.15
CA GLN A 133 -108.60 -21.90 -13.94
C GLN A 133 -107.11 -22.18 -13.69
N SER A 134 -106.52 -23.20 -14.32
CA SER A 134 -105.11 -23.56 -14.15
C SER A 134 -104.12 -22.46 -14.59
N GLY A 135 -104.57 -21.52 -15.42
CA GLY A 135 -103.72 -20.49 -16.03
C GLY A 135 -102.75 -21.03 -17.08
N ILE A 136 -102.90 -22.29 -17.51
CA ILE A 136 -102.14 -22.91 -18.60
C ILE A 136 -102.82 -22.56 -19.92
N THR A 137 -102.05 -22.09 -20.91
CA THR A 137 -102.55 -21.78 -22.24
C THR A 137 -102.26 -22.92 -23.22
N SER A 138 -103.10 -23.05 -24.25
CA SER A 138 -102.89 -24.02 -25.31
C SER A 138 -101.61 -23.70 -26.10
N THR A 139 -100.86 -24.76 -26.40
CA THR A 139 -99.67 -24.74 -27.27
C THR A 139 -100.02 -24.93 -28.75
N LYS A 140 -101.17 -25.55 -29.04
CA LYS A 140 -101.60 -25.88 -30.42
C LYS A 140 -102.57 -24.85 -31.01
N SER A 141 -103.48 -24.31 -30.22
CA SER A 141 -104.47 -23.33 -30.69
C SER A 141 -105.00 -22.47 -29.54
N PRO A 142 -104.94 -21.12 -29.63
CA PRO A 142 -105.53 -20.23 -28.62
C PRO A 142 -107.04 -20.46 -28.39
N LYS A 143 -107.72 -21.17 -29.31
CA LYS A 143 -109.14 -21.53 -29.20
C LYS A 143 -109.40 -22.77 -28.34
N ASN A 144 -108.39 -23.57 -28.04
CA ASN A 144 -108.54 -24.73 -27.16
C ASN A 144 -108.71 -24.23 -25.73
N ILE A 145 -109.93 -24.36 -25.22
CA ILE A 145 -110.33 -24.01 -23.86
C ILE A 145 -111.09 -25.18 -23.22
N GLY A 146 -111.25 -25.16 -21.91
CA GLY A 146 -112.03 -26.14 -21.17
C GLY A 146 -111.50 -27.57 -21.33
N PHE A 147 -112.38 -28.51 -21.65
CA PHE A 147 -112.03 -29.92 -21.75
C PHE A 147 -111.05 -30.21 -22.90
N ASP A 148 -111.14 -29.46 -24.00
CA ASP A 148 -110.24 -29.63 -25.14
C ASP A 148 -108.80 -29.22 -24.79
N LEU A 149 -108.64 -28.21 -23.92
CA LEU A 149 -107.34 -27.81 -23.37
C LEU A 149 -106.79 -28.90 -22.43
N LEU A 150 -107.64 -29.51 -21.60
CA LEU A 150 -107.23 -30.62 -20.73
C LEU A 150 -106.70 -31.82 -21.54
N LEU A 151 -107.41 -32.20 -22.61
CA LEU A 151 -106.98 -33.29 -23.49
C LEU A 151 -105.65 -32.96 -24.19
N GLU A 152 -105.46 -31.70 -24.60
CA GLU A 152 -104.19 -31.27 -25.17
C GLU A 152 -103.03 -31.40 -24.16
N ILE A 153 -103.23 -30.92 -22.92
CA ILE A 153 -102.24 -30.99 -21.84
C ILE A 153 -101.85 -32.43 -21.52
N LEU A 154 -102.82 -33.35 -21.55
CA LEU A 154 -102.62 -34.78 -21.33
C LEU A 154 -102.07 -35.51 -22.56
N GLU A 155 -101.89 -34.82 -23.69
CA GLU A 155 -101.48 -35.40 -24.98
C GLU A 155 -102.43 -36.49 -25.49
N GLU A 156 -103.71 -36.33 -25.23
CA GLU A 156 -104.75 -37.28 -25.60
C GLU A 156 -105.52 -36.84 -26.85
N GLU A 157 -105.98 -37.82 -27.63
CA GLU A 157 -106.75 -37.58 -28.86
C GLU A 157 -108.24 -37.41 -28.54
N LYS A 158 -108.86 -36.34 -29.08
CA LYS A 158 -110.29 -36.03 -28.87
C LYS A 158 -111.23 -37.19 -29.28
N SER A 159 -110.84 -37.97 -30.28
CA SER A 159 -111.58 -39.14 -30.78
C SER A 159 -111.84 -40.19 -29.70
N LYS A 160 -110.95 -40.32 -28.70
CA LYS A 160 -111.07 -41.29 -27.60
C LYS A 160 -112.15 -40.94 -26.56
N TYR A 161 -112.73 -39.73 -26.66
CA TYR A 161 -113.71 -39.17 -25.72
C TYR A 161 -114.98 -38.68 -26.43
N THR A 162 -115.21 -39.14 -27.67
CA THR A 162 -116.38 -38.78 -28.46
C THR A 162 -117.26 -40.01 -28.63
N TRP A 163 -118.51 -39.98 -28.16
CA TRP A 163 -119.48 -41.10 -28.19
C TRP A 163 -119.14 -42.31 -27.30
N THR A 164 -118.41 -42.08 -26.22
CA THR A 164 -118.02 -43.08 -25.21
C THR A 164 -118.88 -42.96 -23.95
N LEU A 165 -118.96 -44.04 -23.16
CA LEU A 165 -119.61 -44.02 -21.84
C LEU A 165 -118.73 -43.26 -20.85
N ASP A 166 -119.34 -42.52 -19.91
CA ASP A 166 -118.64 -41.78 -18.85
C ASP A 166 -117.64 -42.66 -18.07
N SER A 167 -117.98 -43.94 -17.87
CA SER A 167 -117.08 -44.91 -17.21
C SER A 167 -115.80 -45.21 -18.01
N THR A 168 -115.88 -45.19 -19.34
CA THR A 168 -114.75 -45.36 -20.25
C THR A 168 -113.88 -44.11 -20.28
N ASP A 169 -114.50 -42.92 -20.38
CA ASP A 169 -113.80 -41.63 -20.35
C ASP A 169 -113.06 -41.43 -19.04
N ARG A 170 -113.73 -41.70 -17.92
CA ARG A 170 -113.13 -41.65 -16.57
C ARG A 170 -111.89 -42.52 -16.48
N ARG A 171 -111.95 -43.75 -16.99
CA ARG A 171 -110.81 -44.69 -16.97
C ARG A 171 -109.67 -44.21 -17.85
N ASN A 172 -109.97 -43.76 -19.07
CA ASN A 172 -108.97 -43.25 -20.01
C ASN A 172 -108.26 -42.02 -19.45
N LEU A 173 -109.01 -41.05 -18.90
CA LEU A 173 -108.44 -39.88 -18.25
C LEU A 173 -107.65 -40.23 -17.00
N SER A 174 -108.13 -41.14 -16.14
CA SER A 174 -107.38 -41.54 -14.94
C SER A 174 -106.00 -42.12 -15.30
N ASN A 175 -105.94 -42.93 -16.37
CA ASN A 175 -104.68 -43.47 -16.88
C ASN A 175 -103.78 -42.37 -17.48
N ALA A 176 -104.36 -41.44 -18.25
CA ALA A 176 -103.61 -40.33 -18.84
C ALA A 176 -103.04 -39.38 -17.77
N VAL A 177 -103.87 -38.99 -16.80
CA VAL A 177 -103.50 -38.15 -15.65
C VAL A 177 -102.42 -38.83 -14.82
N SER A 178 -102.58 -40.12 -14.48
CA SER A 178 -101.55 -40.85 -13.71
C SER A 178 -100.20 -40.92 -14.44
N ARG A 179 -100.21 -41.17 -15.76
CA ARG A 179 -98.98 -41.15 -16.58
C ARG A 179 -98.33 -39.76 -16.58
N LYS A 180 -99.13 -38.70 -16.80
CA LYS A 180 -98.64 -37.33 -16.87
C LYS A 180 -98.13 -36.85 -15.50
N ALA A 181 -98.85 -37.15 -14.41
CA ALA A 181 -98.48 -36.82 -13.04
C ALA A 181 -97.12 -37.43 -12.64
N LYS A 182 -96.88 -38.70 -12.97
CA LYS A 182 -95.57 -39.34 -12.75
C LYS A 182 -94.44 -38.64 -13.52
N SER A 183 -94.70 -38.24 -14.76
CA SER A 183 -93.72 -37.49 -15.56
C SER A 183 -93.41 -36.12 -14.95
N ILE A 184 -94.42 -35.42 -14.44
CA ILE A 184 -94.25 -34.07 -13.86
C ILE A 184 -93.58 -34.11 -12.50
N GLN A 185 -93.84 -35.14 -11.68
CA GLN A 185 -93.19 -35.28 -10.39
C GLN A 185 -91.66 -35.33 -10.53
N PHE A 186 -91.16 -36.01 -11.57
CA PHE A 186 -89.74 -35.99 -11.90
C PHE A 186 -89.27 -34.58 -12.30
N THR A 187 -90.00 -33.90 -13.19
CA THR A 187 -89.65 -32.53 -13.62
C THR A 187 -89.66 -31.54 -12.45
N LEU A 188 -90.65 -31.58 -11.56
CA LEU A 188 -90.70 -30.76 -10.35
C LEU A 188 -89.48 -31.00 -9.45
N GLY A 189 -89.12 -32.27 -9.22
CA GLY A 189 -87.95 -32.60 -8.42
C GLY A 189 -86.64 -32.07 -9.02
N VAL A 190 -86.52 -32.09 -10.36
CA VAL A 190 -85.38 -31.49 -11.07
C VAL A 190 -85.39 -29.97 -10.97
N ASP A 191 -86.54 -29.32 -11.17
CA ASP A 191 -86.70 -27.87 -11.08
C ASP A 191 -86.37 -27.36 -9.66
N GLU A 192 -86.87 -28.03 -8.61
CA GLU A 192 -86.57 -27.70 -7.20
C GLU A 192 -85.10 -27.88 -6.85
N LEU A 193 -84.50 -28.99 -7.30
CA LEU A 193 -83.08 -29.26 -7.09
C LEU A 193 -82.22 -28.18 -7.77
N THR A 194 -82.53 -27.85 -9.03
CA THR A 194 -81.82 -26.84 -9.81
C THR A 194 -81.92 -25.46 -9.15
N LEU A 195 -83.11 -25.08 -8.66
CA LEU A 195 -83.27 -23.83 -7.92
C LEU A 195 -82.43 -23.79 -6.64
N ARG A 196 -82.39 -24.90 -5.88
CA ARG A 196 -81.56 -25.00 -4.66
C ARG A 196 -80.07 -24.91 -4.98
N GLU A 197 -79.63 -25.55 -6.06
CA GLU A 197 -78.25 -25.50 -6.54
C GLU A 197 -77.86 -24.08 -6.98
N ILE A 198 -78.75 -23.37 -7.69
CA ILE A 198 -78.55 -21.96 -8.07
C ILE A 198 -78.48 -21.04 -6.84
N SER A 199 -79.38 -21.20 -5.87
CA SER A 199 -79.33 -20.42 -4.62
C SER A 199 -78.02 -20.67 -3.87
N SER A 200 -77.59 -21.92 -3.76
CA SER A 200 -76.31 -22.28 -3.13
C SER A 200 -75.10 -21.69 -3.86
N ALA A 201 -75.14 -21.67 -5.20
CA ALA A 201 -74.09 -21.05 -6.02
C ALA A 201 -74.05 -19.52 -5.85
N LEU A 202 -75.20 -18.86 -5.74
CA LEU A 202 -75.29 -17.41 -5.48
C LEU A 202 -74.72 -17.04 -4.11
N GLU A 203 -75.08 -17.78 -3.05
CA GLU A 203 -74.53 -17.58 -1.71
C GLU A 203 -73.01 -17.77 -1.69
N ALA A 204 -72.52 -18.84 -2.35
CA ALA A 204 -71.08 -19.08 -2.48
C ALA A 204 -70.37 -17.93 -3.21
N LEU A 205 -70.92 -17.40 -4.31
CA LEU A 205 -70.32 -16.27 -5.01
C LEU A 205 -70.31 -14.98 -4.17
N GLU A 206 -71.34 -14.74 -3.36
CA GLU A 206 -71.39 -13.58 -2.46
C GLU A 206 -70.29 -13.65 -1.39
N GLU A 207 -70.09 -14.83 -0.79
CA GLU A 207 -68.98 -15.05 0.14
C GLU A 207 -67.61 -14.87 -0.53
N LEU A 208 -67.44 -15.39 -1.74
CA LEU A 208 -66.18 -15.25 -2.50
C LEU A 208 -65.92 -13.80 -2.89
N LYS A 209 -66.95 -13.04 -3.27
CA LYS A 209 -66.87 -11.61 -3.55
C LYS A 209 -66.41 -10.82 -2.32
N LEU A 210 -66.96 -11.13 -1.15
CA LEU A 210 -66.55 -10.51 0.11
C LEU A 210 -65.09 -10.85 0.46
N LYS A 211 -64.70 -12.12 0.35
CA LYS A 211 -63.31 -12.57 0.57
C LYS A 211 -62.34 -11.86 -0.36
N LEU A 212 -62.66 -11.76 -1.66
CA LEU A 212 -61.85 -11.04 -2.64
C LEU A 212 -61.73 -9.56 -2.27
N SER A 213 -62.84 -8.88 -1.96
CA SER A 213 -62.80 -7.46 -1.57
C SER A 213 -61.87 -7.24 -0.38
N ASN A 214 -62.03 -8.03 0.69
CA ASN A 214 -61.20 -7.93 1.90
C ASN A 214 -59.71 -8.17 1.59
N ASN A 215 -59.40 -9.20 0.81
CA ASN A 215 -58.02 -9.50 0.41
C ASN A 215 -57.40 -8.35 -0.40
N TYR A 216 -58.15 -7.74 -1.32
CA TYR A 216 -57.64 -6.57 -2.08
C TYR A 216 -57.48 -5.33 -1.20
N ASP A 217 -58.39 -5.09 -0.25
CA ASP A 217 -58.28 -3.95 0.68
C ASP A 217 -57.06 -4.09 1.58
N GLU A 218 -56.82 -5.29 2.13
CA GLU A 218 -55.61 -5.60 2.89
C GLU A 218 -54.35 -5.46 2.03
N ARG A 219 -54.35 -6.02 0.82
CA ARG A 219 -53.23 -5.92 -0.14
C ARG A 219 -52.91 -4.46 -0.46
N ASN A 220 -53.92 -3.62 -0.74
CA ASN A 220 -53.72 -2.21 -1.05
C ASN A 220 -53.16 -1.44 0.15
N SER A 221 -53.69 -1.68 1.35
CA SER A 221 -53.16 -1.08 2.58
C SER A 221 -51.69 -1.47 2.84
N LEU A 222 -51.35 -2.75 2.61
CA LEU A 222 -49.97 -3.21 2.70
C LEU A 222 -49.08 -2.57 1.63
N ALA A 223 -49.58 -2.42 0.39
CA ALA A 223 -48.84 -1.80 -0.70
C ALA A 223 -48.54 -0.32 -0.41
N GLU A 224 -49.50 0.44 0.13
CA GLU A 224 -49.29 1.81 0.60
C GLU A 224 -48.20 1.86 1.69
N THR A 225 -48.24 0.91 2.63
CA THR A 225 -47.21 0.80 3.68
C THR A 225 -45.83 0.50 3.10
N VAL A 226 -45.73 -0.38 2.09
CA VAL A 226 -44.47 -0.70 1.39
C VAL A 226 -43.91 0.52 0.66
N VAL A 227 -44.76 1.36 0.06
CA VAL A 227 -44.35 2.63 -0.54
C VAL A 227 -43.76 3.57 0.51
N LEU A 228 -44.43 3.73 1.66
CA LEU A 228 -43.93 4.56 2.76
C LEU A 228 -42.60 4.04 3.32
N LEU A 229 -42.48 2.73 3.55
CA LEU A 229 -41.22 2.10 3.98
C LEU A 229 -40.11 2.33 2.96
N THR A 230 -40.41 2.24 1.66
CA THR A 230 -39.43 2.50 0.60
C THR A 230 -38.93 3.95 0.64
N GLN A 231 -39.82 4.92 0.86
CA GLN A 231 -39.44 6.32 1.03
C GLN A 231 -38.57 6.51 2.28
N GLN A 232 -38.93 5.92 3.41
CA GLN A 232 -38.14 5.99 4.66
C GLN A 232 -36.75 5.37 4.52
N ILE A 233 -36.65 4.19 3.90
CA ILE A 233 -35.39 3.51 3.55
C ILE A 233 -34.52 4.45 2.70
N THR A 234 -35.09 4.99 1.63
CA THR A 234 -34.38 5.91 0.72
C THR A 234 -33.88 7.14 1.46
N GLN A 235 -34.70 7.76 2.32
CA GLN A 235 -34.31 8.93 3.10
C GLN A 235 -33.16 8.60 4.07
N LYS A 236 -33.23 7.47 4.79
CA LYS A 236 -32.17 7.04 5.71
C LYS A 236 -30.87 6.73 4.98
N GLU A 237 -30.92 6.05 3.84
CA GLU A 237 -29.74 5.70 3.05
C GLU A 237 -29.07 6.94 2.46
N THR A 238 -29.85 7.76 1.75
CA THR A 238 -29.30 8.82 0.89
C THR A 238 -29.05 10.13 1.62
N VAL A 239 -29.83 10.44 2.65
CA VAL A 239 -29.68 11.66 3.45
C VAL A 239 -28.87 11.34 4.69
N THR A 240 -29.43 10.58 5.64
CA THR A 240 -28.84 10.46 6.98
C THR A 240 -27.52 9.68 7.01
N ILE A 241 -27.48 8.46 6.46
CA ILE A 241 -26.27 7.62 6.51
C ILE A 241 -25.16 8.23 5.65
N LYS A 242 -25.51 8.74 4.45
CA LYS A 242 -24.55 9.38 3.57
C LYS A 242 -23.94 10.63 4.20
N GLU A 243 -24.76 11.55 4.72
CA GLU A 243 -24.26 12.75 5.39
C GLU A 243 -23.37 12.43 6.60
N LEU A 244 -23.76 11.46 7.43
CA LEU A 244 -22.93 11.03 8.57
C LEU A 244 -21.60 10.41 8.10
N THR A 245 -21.63 9.65 7.01
CA THR A 245 -20.42 9.04 6.41
C THR A 245 -19.49 10.12 5.86
N ASP A 246 -20.04 11.13 5.18
CA ASP A 246 -19.27 12.26 4.64
C ASP A 246 -18.66 13.09 5.78
N GLN A 247 -19.42 13.34 6.86
CA GLN A 247 -18.91 14.00 8.08
C GLN A 247 -17.78 13.19 8.75
N ALA A 248 -17.93 11.87 8.87
CA ALA A 248 -16.90 11.02 9.43
C ALA A 248 -15.63 11.00 8.56
N ALA A 249 -15.78 11.01 7.23
CA ALA A 249 -14.65 11.08 6.30
C ALA A 249 -13.88 12.40 6.42
N GLU A 250 -14.57 13.52 6.62
CA GLU A 250 -13.94 14.82 6.85
C GLU A 250 -13.18 14.87 8.18
N LEU A 251 -13.76 14.33 9.26
CA LEU A 251 -13.07 14.20 10.54
C LEU A 251 -11.79 13.36 10.44
N ASP A 252 -11.83 12.22 9.74
CA ASP A 252 -10.65 11.38 9.49
C ASP A 252 -9.55 12.12 8.71
N ARG A 253 -9.92 12.95 7.72
CA ARG A 253 -8.96 13.80 7.02
C ARG A 253 -8.29 14.80 7.96
N GLN A 254 -9.06 15.46 8.83
CA GLN A 254 -8.51 16.42 9.78
C GLN A 254 -7.58 15.76 10.80
N ILE A 255 -7.92 14.56 11.29
CA ILE A 255 -7.06 13.76 12.18
C ILE A 255 -5.73 13.46 11.49
N LYS A 256 -5.76 12.98 10.23
CA LYS A 256 -4.54 12.68 9.44
C LYS A 256 -3.66 13.91 9.20
N ILE A 257 -4.27 15.08 9.00
CA ILE A 257 -3.51 16.33 8.85
C ILE A 257 -2.79 16.68 10.15
N LEU A 258 -3.47 16.59 11.30
CA LEU A 258 -2.86 16.85 12.60
C LEU A 258 -1.76 15.83 12.94
N GLU A 259 -1.96 14.55 12.64
CA GLU A 259 -0.93 13.52 12.79
C GLU A 259 0.32 13.86 12.02
N LYS A 260 0.18 14.24 10.75
CA LYS A 260 1.31 14.64 9.92
C LYS A 260 2.02 15.88 10.49
N GLN A 261 1.28 16.82 11.06
CA GLN A 261 1.86 18.02 11.69
C GLN A 261 2.59 17.70 13.00
N GLU A 262 2.07 16.79 13.82
CA GLU A 262 2.73 16.30 15.05
C GLU A 262 4.02 15.55 14.70
N GLU A 263 3.98 14.62 13.74
CA GLU A 263 5.17 13.90 13.27
C GLU A 263 6.24 14.84 12.71
N GLU A 264 5.83 15.89 11.97
CA GLU A 264 6.76 16.86 11.41
C GLU A 264 7.40 17.74 12.50
N ARG A 265 6.64 18.12 13.55
CA ARG A 265 7.20 18.81 14.72
C ARG A 265 8.19 17.94 15.46
N GLU A 266 7.86 16.69 15.74
CA GLU A 266 8.73 15.76 16.46
C GLU A 266 10.04 15.50 15.68
N ARG A 267 9.97 15.43 14.34
CA ARG A 267 11.16 15.34 13.48
C ARG A 267 12.02 16.61 13.53
N ARG A 268 11.41 17.80 13.55
CA ARG A 268 12.15 19.07 13.67
C ARG A 268 12.83 19.19 15.03
N GLU A 269 12.16 18.83 16.12
CA GLU A 269 12.72 18.84 17.47
C GLU A 269 13.92 17.87 17.59
N LYS A 270 13.80 16.64 17.07
CA LYS A 270 14.92 15.68 17.04
C LYS A 270 16.09 16.16 16.17
N ALA A 271 15.83 16.83 15.06
CA ALA A 271 16.87 17.38 14.18
C ALA A 271 17.60 18.57 14.84
N GLU A 272 16.89 19.42 15.57
CA GLU A 272 17.48 20.54 16.31
C GLU A 272 18.33 20.06 17.49
N GLU A 273 17.89 19.04 18.22
CA GLU A 273 18.65 18.42 19.30
C GLU A 273 19.93 17.72 18.78
N HIS A 274 19.83 17.01 17.66
CA HIS A 274 20.98 16.40 17.00
C HIS A 274 22.01 17.44 16.52
N ASN A 275 21.53 18.56 15.93
CA ASN A 275 22.40 19.65 15.49
C ASN A 275 23.09 20.37 16.66
N ARG A 276 22.42 20.51 17.82
CA ARG A 276 23.05 21.05 19.04
C ARG A 276 24.14 20.14 19.60
N LYS A 277 23.95 18.82 19.53
CA LYS A 277 24.96 17.86 19.97
C LYS A 277 26.19 17.86 19.06
N ILE A 278 25.99 17.92 17.74
CA ILE A 278 27.07 18.00 16.75
C ILE A 278 27.88 19.31 16.88
N SER A 279 27.22 20.44 17.18
CA SER A 279 27.94 21.72 17.30
C SER A 279 28.84 21.78 18.54
N LEU A 280 28.42 21.18 19.65
CA LEU A 280 29.22 21.05 20.87
C LEU A 280 30.41 20.11 20.69
N GLU A 281 30.22 18.96 20.05
CA GLU A 281 31.31 18.01 19.76
C GLU A 281 32.36 18.59 18.81
N ARG A 282 31.95 19.38 17.81
CA ARG A 282 32.87 20.07 16.89
C ARG A 282 33.70 21.15 17.59
N GLN A 283 33.13 21.88 18.53
CA GLN A 283 33.87 22.89 19.31
C GLN A 283 34.90 22.25 20.24
N GLN A 284 34.58 21.09 20.83
CA GLN A 284 35.49 20.34 21.68
C GLN A 284 36.69 19.78 20.88
N GLN A 285 36.42 19.17 19.72
CA GLN A 285 37.46 18.60 18.85
C GLN A 285 38.41 19.65 18.25
N GLU A 286 37.91 20.84 17.91
CA GLU A 286 38.78 21.90 17.37
C GLU A 286 39.68 22.49 18.47
N LYS A 287 39.18 22.61 19.70
CA LYS A 287 39.98 23.05 20.84
C LYS A 287 41.14 22.08 21.13
N GLU A 288 40.86 20.78 21.15
CA GLU A 288 41.87 19.74 21.34
C GLU A 288 42.95 19.77 20.24
N ARG A 289 42.57 20.05 18.99
CA ARG A 289 43.53 20.17 17.88
C ARG A 289 44.42 21.40 17.98
N ILE A 290 43.88 22.54 18.40
CA ILE A 290 44.67 23.75 18.62
C ILE A 290 45.68 23.52 19.75
N GLU A 291 45.26 22.90 20.87
CA GLU A 291 46.15 22.55 21.99
C GLU A 291 47.31 21.63 21.55
N GLN A 292 47.03 20.60 20.72
CA GLN A 292 48.07 19.72 20.18
C GLN A 292 49.08 20.48 19.29
N ARG A 293 48.62 21.43 18.48
CA ARG A 293 49.50 22.25 17.63
C ARG A 293 50.36 23.21 18.45
N GLU A 294 49.81 23.79 19.53
CA GLU A 294 50.55 24.65 20.45
C GLU A 294 51.71 23.90 21.11
N VAL A 295 51.46 22.68 21.59
CA VAL A 295 52.48 21.82 22.19
C VAL A 295 53.61 21.51 21.19
N LEU A 296 53.27 21.17 19.95
CA LEU A 296 54.26 20.89 18.91
C LEU A 296 55.07 22.13 18.52
N ALA A 297 54.40 23.27 18.35
CA ALA A 297 55.06 24.53 18.02
C ALA A 297 56.02 24.99 19.13
N GLU A 298 55.67 24.75 20.39
CA GLU A 298 56.54 24.96 21.54
C GLU A 298 57.78 24.04 21.50
N GLU A 299 57.57 22.75 21.23
CA GLU A 299 58.66 21.78 21.12
C GLU A 299 59.66 22.19 20.02
N ILE A 300 59.17 22.55 18.84
CA ILE A 300 60.01 23.01 17.72
C ILE A 300 60.78 24.29 18.11
N ARG A 301 60.14 25.22 18.82
CA ARG A 301 60.79 26.45 19.28
C ARG A 301 61.98 26.13 20.18
N ARG A 302 61.78 25.23 21.14
CA ARG A 302 62.83 24.78 22.07
C ARG A 302 63.99 24.11 21.35
N MET A 303 63.73 23.32 20.31
CA MET A 303 64.79 22.71 19.50
C MET A 303 65.66 23.76 18.80
N LEU A 304 65.04 24.78 18.20
CA LEU A 304 65.77 25.87 17.55
C LEU A 304 66.54 26.75 18.56
N GLU A 305 65.95 27.01 19.72
CA GLU A 305 66.58 27.74 20.83
C GLU A 305 67.78 26.96 21.42
N ALA A 306 67.64 25.65 21.60
CA ALA A 306 68.73 24.79 22.06
C ALA A 306 69.91 24.84 21.08
N TYR A 307 69.63 24.66 19.79
CA TYR A 307 70.65 24.75 18.74
C TYR A 307 71.39 26.10 18.76
N ILE A 308 70.67 27.23 18.80
CA ILE A 308 71.33 28.54 18.74
C ILE A 308 72.16 28.81 19.99
N ASN A 309 71.70 28.36 21.16
CA ASN A 309 72.44 28.47 22.40
C ASN A 309 73.74 27.64 22.38
N GLU A 310 73.69 26.41 21.85
CA GLU A 310 74.87 25.58 21.69
C GLU A 310 75.87 26.16 20.68
N ARG A 311 75.39 26.63 19.53
CA ARG A 311 76.23 27.30 18.52
C ARG A 311 76.93 28.51 19.11
N ASN A 312 76.19 29.38 19.81
CA ASN A 312 76.72 30.60 20.40
C ASN A 312 77.80 30.32 21.45
N LYS A 313 77.72 29.18 22.16
CA LYS A 313 78.79 28.72 23.08
C LYS A 313 80.02 28.23 22.30
N HIS A 314 79.81 27.42 21.27
CA HIS A 314 80.89 26.73 20.56
C HIS A 314 81.68 27.65 19.60
N TYR A 315 80.99 28.60 18.96
CA TYR A 315 81.59 29.52 17.97
C TYR A 315 81.74 30.95 18.46
N TYR A 316 81.58 31.20 19.77
CA TYR A 316 81.64 32.53 20.39
C TYR A 316 82.84 33.36 19.92
N ALA A 317 84.02 32.76 19.91
CA ALA A 317 85.26 33.41 19.48
C ALA A 317 85.28 33.73 17.97
N LYS A 318 84.68 32.89 17.12
CA LYS A 318 84.59 33.10 15.66
C LYS A 318 83.64 34.25 15.33
N ASP A 319 82.48 34.27 15.99
CA ASP A 319 81.42 35.25 15.72
C ASP A 319 81.75 36.66 16.23
N LEU A 320 82.74 36.79 17.12
CA LEU A 320 83.29 38.08 17.55
C LEU A 320 84.03 38.82 16.44
N PHE A 321 84.58 38.09 15.45
CA PHE A 321 85.35 38.66 14.35
C PHE A 321 84.60 38.68 13.02
N ILE A 322 83.70 37.71 12.77
CA ILE A 322 82.85 37.63 11.56
C ILE A 322 81.46 37.13 11.97
N SER A 323 80.44 38.00 11.97
CA SER A 323 79.09 37.68 12.47
C SER A 323 78.08 37.24 11.40
N ASP A 324 78.40 37.35 10.10
CA ASP A 324 77.43 37.14 9.02
C ASP A 324 76.73 35.78 9.08
N ASP A 325 77.47 34.68 9.32
CA ASP A 325 76.89 33.33 9.46
C ASP A 325 75.95 33.22 10.68
N ARG A 326 76.28 33.90 11.78
CA ARG A 326 75.42 33.96 12.97
C ARG A 326 74.14 34.72 12.66
N ASP A 327 74.24 35.88 12.04
CA ASP A 327 73.11 36.76 11.76
C ASP A 327 72.13 36.10 10.79
N ILE A 328 72.61 35.41 9.75
CA ILE A 328 71.76 34.67 8.81
C ILE A 328 71.01 33.54 9.52
N ARG A 329 71.68 32.77 10.40
CA ARG A 329 71.05 31.69 11.19
C ARG A 329 70.04 32.22 12.19
N ASP A 330 70.37 33.30 12.90
CA ASP A 330 69.47 33.96 13.86
C ASP A 330 68.21 34.51 13.16
N GLN A 331 68.36 35.14 11.99
CA GLN A 331 67.23 35.64 11.21
C GLN A 331 66.33 34.53 10.71
N PHE A 332 66.91 33.44 10.21
CA PHE A 332 66.17 32.26 9.77
C PHE A 332 65.40 31.60 10.92
N ILE A 333 66.04 31.39 12.08
CA ILE A 333 65.37 30.86 13.26
C ILE A 333 64.23 31.79 13.69
N LYS A 334 64.46 33.10 13.78
CA LYS A 334 63.42 34.08 14.15
C LYS A 334 62.23 34.04 13.18
N LYS A 335 62.46 33.87 11.88
CA LYS A 335 61.38 33.74 10.88
C LYS A 335 60.46 32.55 11.16
N ILE A 336 61.02 31.45 11.66
CA ILE A 336 60.25 30.25 12.04
C ILE A 336 59.63 30.40 13.43
N SER A 337 60.43 30.81 14.43
CA SER A 337 60.16 30.64 15.86
C SER A 337 59.48 31.84 16.54
N ASN A 338 59.38 33.00 15.87
CA ASN A 338 58.83 34.21 16.48
C ASN A 338 57.37 34.03 16.93
N ALA A 339 57.14 34.19 18.24
CA ALA A 339 55.84 33.99 18.86
C ALA A 339 54.75 34.99 18.43
N LYS A 340 55.10 36.12 17.80
CA LYS A 340 54.14 37.15 17.36
C LYS A 340 53.73 37.02 15.91
N ASN A 341 54.65 36.65 15.02
CA ASN A 341 54.42 36.59 13.56
C ASN A 341 55.28 35.56 12.82
N GLY A 342 55.87 34.59 13.53
CA GLY A 342 56.65 33.51 12.93
C GLY A 342 55.78 32.43 12.29
N LEU A 343 56.39 31.60 11.46
CA LEU A 343 55.69 30.55 10.70
C LEU A 343 55.02 29.51 11.62
N LEU A 344 55.59 29.23 12.81
CA LEU A 344 54.97 28.33 13.78
C LEU A 344 53.67 28.89 14.38
N LYS A 345 53.54 30.21 14.52
CA LYS A 345 52.27 30.83 14.94
C LYS A 345 51.19 30.62 13.89
N ALA A 346 51.53 30.86 12.62
CA ALA A 346 50.61 30.63 11.52
C ALA A 346 50.20 29.14 11.42
N TYR A 347 51.11 28.21 11.73
CA TYR A 347 50.79 26.79 11.84
C TYR A 347 49.78 26.48 12.95
N VAL A 348 49.94 27.04 14.15
CA VAL A 348 48.99 26.85 15.25
C VAL A 348 47.58 27.32 14.85
N GLU A 349 47.48 28.50 14.24
CA GLU A 349 46.21 29.12 13.86
C GLU A 349 45.53 28.42 12.67
N SER A 350 46.30 27.99 11.67
CA SER A 350 45.76 27.43 10.41
C SER A 350 45.73 25.90 10.36
N GLY A 351 46.57 25.23 11.16
CA GLY A 351 46.79 23.80 11.07
C GLY A 351 47.56 23.32 9.85
N ASN A 352 48.20 24.22 9.09
CA ASN A 352 48.96 23.87 7.89
C ASN A 352 50.46 24.10 8.10
N SER A 353 51.27 23.03 8.08
CA SER A 353 52.72 23.13 8.26
C SER A 353 53.50 23.47 6.98
N GLU A 354 52.82 23.53 5.83
CA GLU A 354 53.45 23.69 4.51
C GLU A 354 54.34 24.93 4.41
N ALA A 355 53.92 26.06 4.99
CA ALA A 355 54.71 27.27 5.01
C ALA A 355 56.04 27.11 5.78
N VAL A 356 56.01 26.35 6.89
CA VAL A 356 57.20 26.02 7.69
C VAL A 356 58.09 25.04 6.91
N LEU A 357 57.51 23.96 6.39
CA LEU A 357 58.23 22.93 5.63
C LEU A 357 58.91 23.50 4.38
N LYS A 358 58.21 24.36 3.62
CA LYS A 358 58.74 25.03 2.44
C LYS A 358 59.88 25.97 2.80
N ASN A 359 59.77 26.70 3.91
CA ASN A 359 60.82 27.60 4.34
C ASN A 359 62.10 26.85 4.76
N ILE A 360 61.95 25.75 5.50
CA ILE A 360 63.08 24.89 5.89
C ILE A 360 63.73 24.29 4.65
N THR A 361 62.94 23.68 3.76
CA THR A 361 63.47 22.97 2.58
C THR A 361 64.16 23.90 1.58
N ALA A 362 63.68 25.15 1.44
CA ALA A 362 64.27 26.11 0.50
C ALA A 362 65.55 26.80 1.01
N GLU A 363 65.79 26.79 2.32
CA GLU A 363 66.92 27.50 2.92
C GLU A 363 67.94 26.56 3.58
N VAL A 364 67.68 25.25 3.70
CA VAL A 364 68.56 24.28 4.37
C VAL A 364 69.99 24.24 3.81
N ASP A 365 70.16 24.35 2.50
CA ASP A 365 71.47 24.30 1.84
C ASP A 365 72.34 25.52 2.15
N LYS A 366 71.73 26.62 2.64
CA LYS A 366 72.45 27.83 3.08
C LYS A 366 73.13 27.64 4.44
N PHE A 367 72.82 26.55 5.14
CA PHE A 367 73.30 26.29 6.49
C PHE A 367 74.20 25.06 6.52
N PRO A 368 75.46 25.16 6.04
CA PRO A 368 76.42 24.08 6.20
C PRO A 368 76.64 23.83 7.69
N GLY A 369 76.55 22.57 8.11
CA GLY A 369 76.71 22.20 9.51
C GLY A 369 75.72 21.12 9.92
N VAL A 370 76.29 19.96 10.27
CA VAL A 370 75.58 18.74 10.65
C VAL A 370 74.50 18.99 11.71
N LYS A 371 74.81 19.75 12.77
CA LYS A 371 73.87 20.04 13.86
C LYS A 371 72.62 20.82 13.42
N MET A 372 72.77 21.82 12.55
CA MET A 372 71.63 22.61 12.06
C MET A 372 70.77 21.76 11.14
N GLN A 373 71.40 21.04 10.22
CA GLN A 373 70.70 20.19 9.27
C GLN A 373 69.95 19.06 9.97
N ALA A 374 70.54 18.43 10.99
CA ALA A 374 69.87 17.43 11.83
C ALA A 374 68.68 18.04 12.59
N THR A 375 68.85 19.22 13.20
CA THR A 375 67.78 19.93 13.92
C THR A 375 66.60 20.24 12.99
N LEU A 376 66.87 20.79 11.80
CA LEU A 376 65.84 21.08 10.81
C LEU A 376 65.16 19.82 10.28
N SER A 377 65.91 18.74 10.12
CA SER A 377 65.40 17.45 9.69
C SER A 377 64.48 16.83 10.75
N LYS A 378 64.83 16.89 12.04
CA LYS A 378 63.96 16.50 13.17
C LYS A 378 62.66 17.31 13.16
N ILE A 379 62.72 18.62 12.88
CA ILE A 379 61.53 19.50 12.79
C ILE A 379 60.64 19.13 11.62
N VAL A 380 61.21 18.90 10.43
CA VAL A 380 60.46 18.46 9.24
C VAL A 380 59.71 17.16 9.54
N VAL A 381 60.39 16.18 10.14
CA VAL A 381 59.76 14.90 10.52
C VAL A 381 58.57 15.12 11.45
N LYS A 382 58.75 15.89 12.54
CA LYS A 382 57.71 16.17 13.53
C LYS A 382 56.49 16.87 12.92
N LEU A 383 56.70 17.84 12.04
CA LEU A 383 55.60 18.54 11.34
C LEU A 383 54.86 17.61 10.38
N MET A 384 55.59 16.78 9.63
CA MET A 384 55.00 15.82 8.71
C MET A 384 54.24 14.70 9.43
N GLU A 385 54.66 14.33 10.64
CA GLU A 385 53.91 13.38 11.48
C GLU A 385 52.64 13.97 12.05
N ALA A 386 52.66 15.24 12.45
CA ALA A 386 51.47 15.93 12.95
C ALA A 386 50.43 16.18 11.85
N ASP A 387 50.89 16.42 10.62
CA ASP A 387 50.02 16.57 9.45
C ASP A 387 49.57 15.21 8.89
N ALA A 388 50.33 14.14 9.15
CA ALA A 388 49.93 12.80 8.77
C ALA A 388 48.73 12.36 9.60
N LYS A 389 47.69 11.86 8.92
CA LYS A 389 46.60 11.11 9.55
C LYS A 389 46.87 9.63 9.30
N PRO A 390 47.77 8.98 10.07
CA PRO A 390 48.05 7.56 9.88
C PRO A 390 46.77 6.77 10.10
N GLU A 391 46.46 5.86 9.19
CA GLU A 391 45.35 4.93 9.38
C GLU A 391 45.72 4.01 10.57
N ALA A 392 44.88 3.99 11.61
CA ALA A 392 45.03 3.05 12.72
C ALA A 392 44.65 1.66 12.23
N VAL A 393 45.65 0.88 11.85
CA VAL A 393 45.48 -0.41 11.18
C VAL A 393 46.03 -1.50 12.09
N GLU A 394 45.14 -2.40 12.51
CA GLU A 394 45.53 -3.64 13.18
C GLU A 394 46.37 -4.50 12.23
N ASP A 395 47.54 -4.92 12.71
CA ASP A 395 48.57 -5.65 11.96
C ASP A 395 49.00 -4.97 10.64
N LEU A 396 49.47 -3.71 10.74
CA LEU A 396 50.02 -2.98 9.60
C LEU A 396 51.14 -3.76 8.87
N PRO A 397 52.15 -4.37 9.55
CA PRO A 397 53.20 -5.11 8.86
C PRO A 397 52.67 -6.30 8.05
N GLY A 398 51.73 -7.08 8.59
CA GLY A 398 51.12 -8.20 7.87
C GLY A 398 50.33 -7.75 6.64
N LYS A 399 49.61 -6.63 6.73
CA LYS A 399 48.89 -6.06 5.57
C LYS A 399 49.81 -5.46 4.52
N VAL A 400 50.90 -4.82 4.92
CA VAL A 400 51.92 -4.32 3.99
C VAL A 400 52.54 -5.46 3.20
N GLU A 401 52.85 -6.58 3.86
CA GLU A 401 53.37 -7.77 3.19
C GLU A 401 52.37 -8.33 2.18
N GLN A 402 51.08 -8.37 2.51
CA GLN A 402 50.03 -8.75 1.56
C GLN A 402 49.94 -7.81 0.36
N VAL A 403 50.11 -6.50 0.56
CA VAL A 403 50.13 -5.51 -0.54
C VAL A 403 51.32 -5.75 -1.46
N LEU A 404 52.51 -5.98 -0.90
CA LEU A 404 53.71 -6.26 -1.69
C LEU A 404 53.60 -7.57 -2.45
N LEU A 405 53.13 -8.65 -1.83
CA LEU A 405 52.86 -9.93 -2.50
C LEU A 405 51.82 -9.76 -3.62
N THR A 406 50.77 -8.98 -3.38
CA THR A 406 49.76 -8.66 -4.40
C THR A 406 50.40 -7.94 -5.58
N PHE A 407 51.27 -6.95 -5.32
CA PHE A 407 51.97 -6.23 -6.37
C PHE A 407 53.02 -7.08 -7.09
N GLU A 408 53.65 -8.04 -6.43
CA GLU A 408 54.55 -9.02 -7.06
C GLU A 408 53.82 -10.00 -7.97
N SER A 409 52.59 -10.39 -7.60
CA SER A 409 51.74 -11.25 -8.43
C SER A 409 51.21 -10.55 -9.68
N LYS A 410 51.18 -9.21 -9.69
CA LYS A 410 50.85 -8.39 -10.86
C LYS A 410 52.09 -8.27 -11.76
N GLU A 411 51.99 -8.68 -13.01
CA GLU A 411 53.09 -8.54 -13.98
C GLU A 411 53.49 -7.07 -14.24
N SER A 412 54.67 -6.87 -14.86
CA SER A 412 55.21 -5.55 -15.24
C SER A 412 55.57 -4.67 -14.02
N ARG A 413 55.25 -3.38 -14.06
CA ARG A 413 55.71 -2.33 -13.12
C ARG A 413 55.35 -2.55 -11.65
N TYR A 414 54.28 -3.27 -11.36
CA TYR A 414 53.86 -3.53 -9.98
C TYR A 414 54.83 -4.47 -9.28
N LYS A 415 55.27 -5.51 -9.99
CA LYS A 415 56.33 -6.40 -9.52
C LYS A 415 57.65 -5.67 -9.31
N GLU A 416 58.05 -4.80 -10.24
CA GLU A 416 59.28 -4.01 -10.10
C GLU A 416 59.21 -3.04 -8.90
N TYR A 417 58.08 -2.34 -8.73
CA TYR A 417 57.86 -1.48 -7.58
C TYR A 417 57.94 -2.26 -6.27
N ALA A 418 57.28 -3.42 -6.18
CA ALA A 418 57.34 -4.26 -4.98
C ALA A 418 58.75 -4.76 -4.67
N LEU A 419 59.50 -5.22 -5.68
CA LEU A 419 60.91 -5.62 -5.52
C LEU A 419 61.80 -4.46 -5.04
N LYS A 420 61.58 -3.23 -5.53
CA LYS A 420 62.34 -2.05 -5.07
C LYS A 420 61.95 -1.63 -3.65
N MET A 421 60.68 -1.75 -3.28
CA MET A 421 60.23 -1.51 -1.90
C MET A 421 60.81 -2.54 -0.93
N ARG A 422 60.86 -3.83 -1.32
CA ARG A 422 61.58 -4.85 -0.55
C ARG A 422 63.07 -4.53 -0.41
N GLY A 423 63.72 -4.13 -1.49
CA GLY A 423 65.11 -3.67 -1.44
C GLY A 423 65.34 -2.43 -0.57
N LEU A 424 64.32 -1.59 -0.35
CA LEU A 424 64.37 -0.52 0.65
C LEU A 424 64.27 -1.07 2.08
N TYR A 425 63.38 -2.03 2.33
CA TYR A 425 63.30 -2.74 3.62
C TYR A 425 64.62 -3.44 3.96
N ASP A 426 65.24 -4.14 3.01
CA ASP A 426 66.53 -4.80 3.22
C ASP A 426 67.62 -3.80 3.65
N LYS A 427 67.62 -2.60 3.06
CA LYS A 427 68.55 -1.53 3.46
C LYS A 427 68.24 -0.97 4.84
N ILE A 428 66.97 -0.87 5.21
CA ILE A 428 66.57 -0.46 6.58
C ILE A 428 66.99 -1.52 7.61
N VAL A 429 66.84 -2.81 7.29
CA VAL A 429 67.38 -3.90 8.11
C VAL A 429 68.89 -3.78 8.25
N GLY A 430 69.59 -3.42 7.17
CA GLY A 430 71.03 -3.12 7.18
C GLY A 430 71.42 -2.00 8.16
N ILE A 431 70.55 -1.01 8.42
CA ILE A 431 70.79 0.01 9.46
C ILE A 431 70.83 -0.63 10.84
N LYS A 432 69.93 -1.59 11.13
CA LYS A 432 69.92 -2.30 12.42
C LYS A 432 71.18 -3.14 12.60
N THR A 433 71.63 -3.84 11.56
CA THR A 433 72.90 -4.57 11.59
C THR A 433 74.09 -3.64 11.80
N TYR A 434 74.06 -2.43 11.21
CA TYR A 434 75.08 -1.42 11.48
C TYR A 434 75.03 -0.90 12.92
N ALA A 435 73.84 -0.76 13.52
CA ALA A 435 73.66 -0.31 14.90
C ALA A 435 74.37 -1.23 15.91
N GLU A 436 74.48 -2.53 15.62
CA GLU A 436 75.19 -3.51 16.46
C GLU A 436 76.70 -3.22 16.59
N THR A 437 77.27 -2.40 15.71
CA THR A 437 78.68 -2.00 15.75
C THR A 437 78.96 -0.73 16.57
N LEU A 438 77.91 -0.10 17.10
CA LEU A 438 77.97 1.19 17.81
C LEU A 438 77.95 1.00 19.33
N SER A 439 78.12 2.09 20.09
CA SER A 439 77.93 2.05 21.54
C SER A 439 76.45 1.85 21.91
N GLU A 440 76.17 1.39 23.14
CA GLU A 440 74.80 1.08 23.60
C GLU A 440 73.82 2.26 23.39
N HIS A 441 74.27 3.49 23.65
CA HIS A 441 73.44 4.68 23.48
C HIS A 441 73.12 5.01 22.01
N GLU A 442 74.11 4.92 21.13
CA GLU A 442 73.93 5.18 19.70
C GLU A 442 73.19 4.04 19.02
N GLN A 443 73.41 2.81 19.47
CA GLN A 443 72.68 1.63 19.03
C GLN A 443 71.17 1.80 19.28
N GLU A 444 70.77 2.30 20.44
CA GLU A 444 69.36 2.59 20.74
C GLU A 444 68.79 3.66 19.79
N ILE A 445 69.51 4.76 19.59
CA ILE A 445 69.10 5.86 18.68
C ILE A 445 68.93 5.36 17.25
N ILE A 446 69.87 4.54 16.75
CA ILE A 446 69.86 4.06 15.37
C ILE A 446 68.87 2.93 15.15
N ASN A 447 68.63 2.08 16.16
CA ASN A 447 67.53 1.12 16.13
C ASN A 447 66.17 1.83 16.05
N GLN A 448 65.97 2.87 16.87
CA GLN A 448 64.75 3.68 16.83
C GLN A 448 64.57 4.35 15.47
N LEU A 449 65.65 4.91 14.90
CA LEU A 449 65.63 5.46 13.54
C LEU A 449 65.22 4.41 12.50
N ALA A 450 65.75 3.20 12.57
CA ALA A 450 65.40 2.12 11.65
C ALA A 450 63.94 1.69 11.79
N ASP A 451 63.41 1.62 13.02
CA ASP A 451 62.01 1.32 13.28
C ASP A 451 61.06 2.41 12.78
N ASP A 452 61.44 3.67 12.99
CA ASP A 452 60.68 4.82 12.51
C ASP A 452 60.71 4.95 10.98
N LEU A 453 61.84 4.63 10.34
CA LEU A 453 61.94 4.53 8.89
C LEU A 453 61.05 3.40 8.37
N LYS A 454 61.12 2.21 8.98
CA LYS A 454 60.27 1.08 8.59
C LYS A 454 58.80 1.44 8.68
N LYS A 455 58.37 2.07 9.78
CA LYS A 455 56.99 2.53 9.98
C LYS A 455 56.55 3.52 8.90
N ASP A 456 57.42 4.43 8.48
CA ASP A 456 57.13 5.36 7.38
C ASP A 456 56.96 4.64 6.04
N VAL A 457 57.79 3.64 5.76
CA VAL A 457 57.65 2.81 4.55
C VAL A 457 56.37 1.97 4.61
N ASP A 458 56.07 1.35 5.75
CA ASP A 458 54.87 0.55 5.98
C ASP A 458 53.61 1.38 5.72
N GLN A 459 53.54 2.57 6.33
CA GLN A 459 52.41 3.49 6.16
C GLN A 459 52.26 3.95 4.71
N PHE A 460 53.36 4.23 4.03
CA PHE A 460 53.35 4.65 2.63
C PHE A 460 52.88 3.54 1.68
N VAL A 461 53.36 2.31 1.85
CA VAL A 461 52.89 1.16 1.06
C VAL A 461 51.40 0.93 1.29
N TYR A 462 50.96 0.94 2.54
CA TYR A 462 49.57 0.65 2.87
C TYR A 462 48.59 1.73 2.38
N GLN A 463 48.97 3.02 2.47
CA GLN A 463 48.17 4.13 1.91
C GLN A 463 48.04 4.06 0.39
N ASN A 464 48.96 3.35 -0.29
CA ASN A 464 48.97 3.16 -1.74
C ASN A 464 48.77 1.68 -2.09
N ARG A 465 47.92 0.97 -1.33
CA ARG A 465 47.66 -0.47 -1.49
C ARG A 465 46.98 -0.86 -2.80
N ASP A 466 46.17 0.04 -3.35
CA ASP A 466 45.38 -0.23 -4.55
C ASP A 466 46.18 0.04 -5.83
N GLU A 467 47.08 1.03 -5.80
CA GLU A 467 47.85 1.49 -6.96
C GLU A 467 49.23 2.05 -6.58
N ILE A 468 50.21 1.96 -7.50
CA ILE A 468 51.51 2.64 -7.35
C ILE A 468 51.29 4.16 -7.11
N PRO A 469 51.93 4.73 -6.07
CA PRO A 469 51.74 6.12 -5.63
C PRO A 469 51.96 7.14 -6.75
N GLY A 470 51.21 8.24 -6.71
CA GLY A 470 51.42 9.40 -7.58
C GLY A 470 52.62 10.27 -7.18
N LYS A 471 53.01 11.20 -8.05
CA LYS A 471 54.17 12.09 -7.87
C LYS A 471 54.13 12.84 -6.53
N GLU A 472 53.00 13.44 -6.18
CA GLU A 472 52.88 14.25 -4.95
C GLU A 472 53.01 13.40 -3.68
N ALA A 473 52.34 12.26 -3.63
CA ALA A 473 52.44 11.31 -2.51
C ALA A 473 53.87 10.81 -2.34
N TYR A 474 54.54 10.48 -3.46
CA TYR A 474 55.93 10.05 -3.43
C TYR A 474 56.90 11.16 -2.99
N GLN A 475 56.72 12.40 -3.43
CA GLN A 475 57.59 13.51 -3.00
C GLN A 475 57.47 13.78 -1.50
N LYS A 476 56.24 13.71 -0.94
CA LYS A 476 56.03 13.81 0.52
C LYS A 476 56.72 12.65 1.25
N PHE A 477 56.54 11.41 0.79
CA PHE A 477 57.24 10.26 1.36
C PHE A 477 58.77 10.41 1.30
N LYS A 478 59.32 10.74 0.12
CA LYS A 478 60.76 10.96 -0.08
C LYS A 478 61.30 12.04 0.86
N MET A 479 60.58 13.15 0.99
CA MET A 479 60.95 14.25 1.88
C MET A 479 60.99 13.80 3.34
N LYS A 480 59.97 13.05 3.79
CA LYS A 480 59.90 12.51 5.15
C LYS A 480 61.05 11.54 5.44
N VAL A 481 61.28 10.57 4.56
CA VAL A 481 62.35 9.57 4.71
C VAL A 481 63.73 10.23 4.67
N LYS A 482 63.96 11.18 3.75
CA LYS A 482 65.22 11.96 3.70
C LYS A 482 65.45 12.72 5.01
N ALA A 483 64.45 13.45 5.48
CA ALA A 483 64.55 14.18 6.75
C ALA A 483 64.77 13.22 7.94
N ARG A 484 64.11 12.05 7.95
CA ARG A 484 64.31 11.06 9.00
C ARG A 484 65.73 10.49 9.00
N LEU A 485 66.29 10.16 7.84
CA LEU A 485 67.69 9.71 7.72
C LEU A 485 68.66 10.75 8.27
N HIS A 486 68.50 12.02 7.88
CA HIS A 486 69.36 13.10 8.35
C HIS A 486 69.06 13.58 9.77
N SER A 487 68.00 13.05 10.41
CA SER A 487 67.60 13.50 11.74
C SER A 487 68.61 13.14 12.82
N GLN A 488 69.49 12.16 12.62
CA GLN A 488 70.50 11.77 13.61
C GLN A 488 71.93 12.06 13.15
N ASP A 489 72.11 12.88 12.11
CA ASP A 489 73.43 13.22 11.59
C ASP A 489 74.32 13.89 12.65
N ASP A 490 73.72 14.66 13.57
CA ASP A 490 74.43 15.31 14.68
C ASP A 490 75.11 14.33 15.64
N VAL A 491 74.55 13.12 15.78
CA VAL A 491 75.14 12.02 16.57
C VAL A 491 76.08 11.18 15.70
N MET A 492 75.69 10.92 14.45
CA MET A 492 76.35 9.91 13.62
C MET A 492 77.48 10.43 12.74
N SER A 493 77.65 11.75 12.62
CA SER A 493 78.69 12.35 11.78
C SER A 493 80.13 12.00 12.17
N GLU A 494 80.34 11.49 13.39
CA GLU A 494 81.65 11.03 13.86
C GLU A 494 82.04 9.66 13.25
N TYR A 495 81.09 8.93 12.66
CA TYR A 495 81.30 7.62 12.05
C TYR A 495 81.51 7.72 10.53
N THR A 496 82.67 7.27 10.05
CA THR A 496 83.07 7.35 8.63
C THR A 496 82.16 6.57 7.69
N SER A 497 81.47 5.55 8.18
CA SER A 497 80.56 4.69 7.42
C SER A 497 79.13 5.23 7.32
N TRP A 498 78.73 6.17 8.19
CA TRP A 498 77.37 6.72 8.21
C TRP A 498 76.94 7.38 6.89
N PRO A 499 77.77 8.23 6.24
CA PRO A 499 77.42 8.80 4.93
C PRO A 499 77.12 7.73 3.87
N THR A 500 77.84 6.60 3.89
CA THR A 500 77.62 5.47 2.97
C THR A 500 76.28 4.78 3.25
N VAL A 501 75.92 4.60 4.53
CA VAL A 501 74.63 4.03 4.94
C VAL A 501 73.47 4.92 4.44
N VAL A 502 73.56 6.22 4.67
CA VAL A 502 72.56 7.20 4.21
C VAL A 502 72.47 7.21 2.68
N ALA A 503 73.60 7.29 1.98
CA ALA A 503 73.65 7.31 0.51
C ALA A 503 72.99 6.07 -0.11
N ASN A 504 73.22 4.89 0.47
CA ASN A 504 72.62 3.64 -0.01
C ASN A 504 71.08 3.68 0.02
N ILE A 505 70.49 4.27 1.07
CA ILE A 505 69.04 4.38 1.22
C ILE A 505 68.49 5.46 0.28
N LEU A 506 69.15 6.62 0.21
CA LEU A 506 68.77 7.69 -0.71
C LEU A 506 68.80 7.22 -2.17
N LEU A 507 69.79 6.43 -2.56
CA LEU A 507 69.86 5.83 -3.90
C LEU A 507 68.68 4.89 -4.15
N SER A 508 68.29 4.09 -3.16
CA SER A 508 67.07 3.27 -3.26
C SER A 508 65.84 4.12 -3.53
N LEU A 509 65.65 5.21 -2.79
CA LEU A 509 64.55 6.14 -3.03
C LEU A 509 64.61 6.71 -4.45
N VAL A 510 65.76 7.17 -4.92
CA VAL A 510 65.89 7.68 -6.31
C VAL A 510 65.43 6.62 -7.33
N THR A 511 65.83 5.36 -7.16
CA THR A 511 65.37 4.28 -8.06
C THR A 511 63.87 4.02 -8.01
N ILE A 512 63.24 4.09 -6.83
CA ILE A 512 61.78 3.99 -6.66
C ILE A 512 61.09 5.18 -7.34
N GLY A 513 61.63 6.39 -7.16
CA GLY A 513 61.12 7.61 -7.77
C GLY A 513 61.17 7.61 -9.29
N LYS A 514 62.24 7.06 -9.88
CA LYS A 514 62.36 6.89 -11.33
C LYS A 514 61.21 6.03 -11.87
N LEU A 515 60.95 4.88 -11.25
CA LEU A 515 59.83 3.99 -11.62
C LEU A 515 58.46 4.67 -11.53
N ILE A 516 58.25 5.47 -10.49
CA ILE A 516 56.99 6.22 -10.30
C ILE A 516 56.85 7.34 -11.35
N TYR A 517 57.94 7.99 -11.74
CA TYR A 517 57.91 9.11 -12.69
C TYR A 517 57.70 8.66 -14.15
N THR A 518 58.29 7.55 -14.59
CA THR A 518 58.10 7.03 -15.97
C THR A 518 56.62 6.77 -16.30
N LYS A 519 55.80 6.46 -15.28
CA LYS A 519 54.33 6.31 -15.40
C LYS A 519 53.61 7.62 -15.76
N ALA A 520 54.08 8.78 -15.28
CA ALA A 520 53.36 10.05 -15.44
C ALA A 520 53.54 10.67 -16.84
N THR A 521 54.65 10.39 -17.52
CA THR A 521 55.01 11.03 -18.79
C THR A 521 54.92 10.10 -20.01
N THR A 522 55.20 8.80 -19.90
CA THR A 522 55.31 7.92 -21.09
C THR A 522 54.46 6.65 -21.06
N GLY A 523 53.78 6.35 -19.94
CA GLY A 523 52.91 5.17 -19.83
C GLY A 523 53.64 3.80 -19.88
N ARG A 524 54.98 3.78 -19.86
CA ARG A 524 55.82 2.59 -19.81
C ARG A 524 56.89 2.72 -18.71
N ALA A 525 57.29 1.61 -18.09
CA ALA A 525 58.46 1.54 -17.23
C ALA A 525 59.64 1.04 -18.08
N SER A 526 60.73 1.81 -18.19
CA SER A 526 61.94 1.41 -18.92
C SER A 526 63.15 1.41 -17.99
N PHE A 527 63.97 0.36 -18.06
CA PHE A 527 65.30 0.28 -17.44
C PHE A 527 66.41 0.47 -18.49
N PHE A 528 67.37 1.33 -18.15
CA PHE A 528 68.79 1.50 -18.52
C PHE A 528 69.41 1.08 -19.87
N PHE A 529 68.78 0.30 -20.75
CA PHE A 529 69.41 -0.14 -22.01
C PHE A 529 68.58 0.03 -23.28
N ASP A 530 67.36 0.56 -23.18
CA ASP A 530 66.55 0.91 -24.34
C ASP A 530 66.53 2.45 -24.45
N LYS A 531 67.50 3.03 -25.16
CA LYS A 531 67.65 4.49 -25.29
C LYS A 531 67.41 4.94 -26.73
N THR A 532 66.42 5.80 -26.96
CA THR A 532 66.38 6.70 -28.14
C THR A 532 67.00 8.05 -27.78
N GLU A 533 67.51 8.79 -28.78
CA GLU A 533 68.23 10.08 -28.58
C GLU A 533 67.41 11.10 -27.75
N ASP A 534 66.09 11.14 -27.96
CA ASP A 534 65.18 12.04 -27.23
C ASP A 534 65.10 11.75 -25.71
N GLN A 535 65.45 10.54 -25.25
CA GLN A 535 65.46 10.19 -23.83
C GLN A 535 66.75 10.63 -23.11
N LYS A 536 67.83 10.94 -23.84
CA LYS A 536 69.07 11.47 -23.24
C LYS A 536 68.92 12.92 -22.81
N GLU A 537 68.08 13.71 -23.49
CA GLU A 537 67.86 15.12 -23.19
C GLU A 537 66.92 15.34 -21.99
N ILE A 538 66.00 14.40 -21.75
CA ILE A 538 64.97 14.50 -20.69
C ILE A 538 65.50 13.98 -19.33
N GLU A 539 66.49 13.08 -19.32
CA GLU A 539 67.07 12.51 -18.09
C GLU A 539 68.33 13.25 -17.58
N ALA A 540 68.79 14.31 -18.26
CA ALA A 540 69.95 15.13 -17.84
C ALA A 540 69.93 15.59 -16.36
N PRO A 541 68.79 15.96 -15.74
CA PRO A 541 68.76 16.38 -14.32
C PRO A 541 69.01 15.23 -13.33
N VAL A 542 68.86 13.97 -13.75
CA VAL A 542 69.06 12.79 -12.88
C VAL A 542 70.51 12.33 -12.90
N ASP A 543 71.18 12.46 -14.06
CA ASP A 543 72.62 12.27 -14.18
C ASP A 543 73.39 13.39 -13.43
N GLU A 544 72.89 14.64 -13.42
CA GLU A 544 73.38 15.73 -12.56
C GLU A 544 73.28 15.39 -11.05
N VAL A 545 72.18 14.78 -10.60
CA VAL A 545 72.00 14.38 -9.18
C VAL A 545 72.89 13.19 -8.80
N LEU A 546 73.23 12.31 -9.75
CA LEU A 546 74.21 11.24 -9.55
C LEU A 546 75.65 11.78 -9.57
N GLU A 547 75.94 12.79 -10.38
CA GLU A 547 77.18 13.58 -10.30
C GLU A 547 77.28 14.34 -8.98
N ASP A 548 76.19 14.87 -8.43
CA ASP A 548 76.15 15.56 -7.13
C ASP A 548 76.37 14.60 -5.95
N ILE A 549 75.86 13.37 -6.03
CA ILE A 549 76.18 12.29 -5.07
C ILE A 549 77.64 11.82 -5.25
N GLY A 550 78.14 11.78 -6.49
CA GLY A 550 79.56 11.54 -6.79
C GLY A 550 80.48 12.62 -6.20
N ASN A 551 80.04 13.89 -6.23
CA ASN A 551 80.71 15.03 -5.62
C ASN A 551 80.60 15.02 -4.09
N PHE A 552 79.48 14.53 -3.54
CA PHE A 552 79.30 14.34 -2.09
C PHE A 552 80.21 13.24 -1.53
N LEU A 553 80.44 12.16 -2.31
CA LEU A 553 81.37 11.08 -1.94
C LEU A 553 82.84 11.43 -2.18
N SER A 554 83.16 12.40 -3.03
CA SER A 554 84.55 12.85 -3.29
C SER A 554 85.04 13.94 -2.33
N LEU A 555 84.16 14.54 -1.53
CA LEU A 555 84.50 15.55 -0.51
C LEU A 555 85.11 14.98 0.79
N ASN A 556 85.42 13.68 0.85
CA ASN A 556 86.20 13.06 1.93
C ASN A 556 87.56 12.52 1.43
N THR A 557 88.30 13.35 0.68
CA THR A 557 89.75 13.18 0.54
C THR A 557 90.46 14.54 0.67
N ILE A 558 90.97 14.76 1.89
CA ILE A 558 91.83 15.87 2.40
C ILE A 558 91.10 17.15 2.82
#